data_AF-A0A4Q1ZXR9-F1
#
_entry.id   AF-A0A4Q1ZXR9-F1
#
_cell.length_a   1.000
_cell.length_b   1.000
_cell.length_c   1.000
_cell.angle_alpha   90.00
_cell.angle_beta   90.00
_cell.angle_gamma   90.00
#
_symmetry.space_group_name_H-M   'P 1'
#
loop_
_entity.id
_entity.type
_entity.pdbx_description
1 polymer ?
#
loop_
_entity_poly.entity_id
_entity_poly.type
_entity_poly.pdbx_seq_one_letter_code
_entity_poly.pdbx_strand_id
1 'polypeptide(L)' 'MKKAIPVIISIIMISYFTLYLIIPLSVFGDGTAWIEKALVLLIPTIGLGFIAAIIYTLIIRLKEIDKEDKDDLSKY' A
#
# COMPACT_ATOMS: atom_id res chain seq x y z
N MET A 1 -3.45 4.05 21.63
CA MET A 1 -2.32 3.30 21.03
C MET A 1 -2.75 2.23 20.02
N LYS A 2 -3.91 1.56 20.18
CA LYS A 2 -4.41 0.51 19.27
C LYS A 2 -4.39 0.90 17.77
N LYS A 3 -4.68 2.17 17.45
CA LYS A 3 -4.68 2.71 16.07
C LYS A 3 -3.29 3.02 15.51
N ALA A 4 -2.28 3.24 16.35
CA ALA A 4 -0.94 3.67 15.90
C ALA A 4 -0.17 2.53 15.20
N ILE A 5 -0.25 1.31 15.73
CA ILE A 5 0.42 0.13 15.17
C ILE A 5 0.03 -0.14 13.71
N PRO A 6 -1.27 -0.30 13.36
CA PRO A 6 -1.65 -0.56 11.98
C PRO A 6 -1.27 0.58 11.04
N VAL A 7 -1.35 1.84 11.49
CA VAL A 7 -0.90 3.00 10.69
C VAL A 7 0.59 2.95 10.41
N ILE A 8 1.42 2.67 11.42
CA ILE A 8 2.89 2.58 11.26
C ILE A 8 3.25 1.46 10.27
N ILE A 9 2.61 0.29 10.40
CA ILE A 9 2.84 -0.84 9.49
C ILE A 9 2.46 -0.46 8.05
N SER A 10 1.29 0.15 7.85
CA SER A 10 0.87 0.62 6.53
C SER A 10 1.83 1.63 5.93
N ILE A 11 2.36 2.58 6.72
CA ILE A 11 3.36 3.55 6.25
C ILE A 11 4.65 2.85 5.80
N ILE A 12 5.15 1.89 6.58
CA ILE A 12 6.36 1.12 6.23
C ILE A 12 6.14 0.35 4.92
N MET A 13 5.00 -0.34 4.80
CA MET A 13 4.70 -1.12 3.60
C MET A 13 4.51 -0.23 2.36
N ILE A 14 3.77 0.88 2.47
CA ILE A 14 3.59 1.82 1.35
C ILE A 14 4.93 2.42 0.93
N SER A 15 5.78 2.80 1.90
CA SER A 15 7.12 3.32 1.62
C SER A 15 7.96 2.29 0.87
N TYR A 16 7.92 1.02 1.31
CA TYR A 16 8.59 -0.09 0.62
C TYR A 16 8.10 -0.25 -0.82
N PHE A 17 6.78 -0.31 -1.06
CA PHE A 17 6.22 -0.43 -2.41
C PHE A 17 6.54 0.78 -3.29
N THR A 18 6.63 1.98 -2.72
CA THR A 18 6.99 3.20 -3.45
C THR A 18 8.41 3.12 -4.02
N LEU A 19 9.35 2.46 -3.34
CA LEU A 19 10.70 2.24 -3.88
C LEU A 19 10.68 1.40 -5.16
N TYR A 20 9.77 0.42 -5.27
CA TYR A 20 9.61 -0.39 -6.48
C TYR A 20 8.99 0.37 -7.65
N LEU A 21 8.27 1.47 -7.40
CA LEU A 21 7.73 2.33 -8.45
C LEU A 21 8.82 3.10 -9.22
N ILE A 22 10.04 3.19 -8.67
CA ILE A 22 11.16 3.92 -9.26
C ILE A 22 11.96 3.03 -10.23
N ILE A 23 11.93 1.70 -10.05
CA ILE A 23 12.65 0.71 -10.87
C ILE A 23 12.34 0.82 -12.37
N PRO A 24 11.10 1.04 -12.83
CA PRO A 24 10.81 1.19 -14.25
C PRO A 24 11.59 2.33 -14.90
N LEU A 25 11.83 3.42 -14.18
CA LEU A 25 12.47 4.63 -14.72
C LEU A 25 13.94 4.41 -15.10
N SER A 26 14.61 3.41 -14.52
CA SER A 26 16.02 3.11 -14.83
C SER A 26 16.22 2.10 -15.96
N VAL A 27 15.14 1.45 -16.42
CA VAL A 27 15.20 0.34 -17.40
C VAL A 27 14.86 0.80 -18.83
N PHE A 28 14.26 1.98 -19.01
CA PHE A 28 13.94 2.52 -20.34
C PHE A 28 15.18 3.10 -21.04
N GLY A 29 16.03 2.24 -21.59
CA GLY A 29 17.06 2.61 -22.58
C GLY A 29 16.56 2.52 -24.03
N ASP A 30 17.21 3.24 -24.95
CA ASP A 30 16.81 3.42 -26.36
C ASP A 30 16.81 2.14 -27.24
N GLY A 31 17.11 0.96 -26.69
CA GLY A 31 17.13 -0.31 -27.43
C GLY A 31 16.12 -1.38 -26.96
N THR A 32 15.32 -1.10 -25.92
CA THR A 32 14.42 -2.12 -25.32
C THR A 32 13.19 -2.39 -26.18
N ALA A 33 12.86 -3.68 -26.36
CA ALA A 33 11.70 -4.08 -27.16
C ALA A 33 10.39 -3.67 -26.48
N TRP A 34 9.34 -3.40 -27.28
CA TRP A 34 8.03 -2.96 -26.75
C TRP A 34 7.42 -3.93 -25.72
N ILE A 35 7.69 -5.23 -25.87
CA ILE A 35 7.22 -6.27 -24.95
C ILE A 35 7.92 -6.17 -23.59
N GLU A 36 9.23 -5.92 -23.58
CA GLU A 36 10.00 -5.75 -22.33
C GLU A 36 9.55 -4.51 -21.58
N LYS A 37 9.29 -3.42 -22.31
CA LYS A 37 8.71 -2.18 -21.76
C LYS A 37 7.36 -2.42 -21.09
N ALA A 38 6.48 -3.22 -21.72
CA ALA A 38 5.18 -3.56 -21.16
C ALA A 38 5.30 -4.43 -19.89
N LEU A 39 6.21 -5.40 -19.88
CA LEU A 39 6.49 -6.23 -18.70
C LEU A 39 7.05 -5.42 -17.52
N VAL A 40 7.92 -4.46 -17.78
CA VAL A 40 8.47 -3.57 -16.74
C VAL A 40 7.38 -2.65 -16.18
N LEU A 41 6.43 -2.19 -17.02
CA LEU A 41 5.27 -1.39 -16.59
C LEU A 41 4.24 -2.15 -15.74
N LEU A 42 4.24 -3.49 -15.79
CA LEU A 42 3.39 -4.29 -14.90
C LEU A 42 3.80 -4.16 -13.43
N ILE A 43 5.10 -4.03 -13.16
CA ILE A 43 5.64 -3.91 -11.79
C ILE A 43 5.02 -2.74 -11.02
N PRO A 44 5.05 -1.48 -11.51
CA PRO A 44 4.45 -0.36 -10.80
C PRO A 44 2.92 -0.47 -10.75
N THR A 45 2.29 -1.05 -11.78
CA THR A 45 0.84 -1.25 -11.82
C THR A 45 0.39 -2.18 -10.68
N ILE A 46 1.11 -3.29 -10.49
CA ILE A 46 0.88 -4.23 -9.39
C ILE A 46 1.17 -3.55 -8.04
N GLY A 47 2.26 -2.78 -7.95
CA GLY A 47 2.62 -2.02 -6.75
C GLY A 47 1.52 -1.05 -6.30
N LEU A 48 0.92 -0.32 -7.25
CA LEU A 48 -0.23 0.56 -6.98
C LEU A 48 -1.45 -0.22 -6.47
N GLY A 49 -1.71 -1.41 -7.03
CA GLY A 49 -2.75 -2.32 -6.55
C GLY A 49 -2.54 -2.73 -5.09
N PHE A 50 -1.31 -3.08 -4.71
CA PHE A 50 -0.97 -3.39 -3.33
C PHE A 50 -1.11 -2.19 -2.39
N ILE A 51 -0.69 -1.00 -2.80
CA ILE A 51 -0.87 0.24 -2.01
C ILE A 51 -2.36 0.49 -1.76
N ALA A 52 -3.20 0.37 -2.79
CA ALA A 52 -4.64 0.53 -2.64
C ALA A 52 -5.24 -0.50 -1.67
N ALA A 53 -4.81 -1.76 -1.77
CA ALA A 53 -5.24 -2.82 -0.85
C ALA A 53 -4.83 -2.52 0.61
N ILE A 54 -3.59 -2.07 0.84
CA ILE A 54 -3.09 -1.71 2.17
C ILE A 54 -3.92 -0.58 2.79
N ILE A 55 -4.22 0.46 2.01
CA ILE A 55 -5.06 1.59 2.45
C ILE A 55 -6.46 1.10 2.80
N TYR A 56 -7.06 0.26 1.95
CA TYR A 56 -8.38 -0.30 2.18
C TYR A 56 -8.43 -1.12 3.48
N THR A 57 -7.47 -2.03 3.68
CA THR A 57 -7.37 -2.83 4.91
C THR A 57 -7.14 -1.96 6.15
N LEU A 58 -6.32 -0.90 6.04
CA LEU A 58 -6.11 0.05 7.14
C LEU A 58 -7.42 0.74 7.53
N ILE A 59 -8.20 1.21 6.56
CA ILE A 59 -9.49 1.87 6.82
C ILE A 59 -10.45 0.92 7.54
N ILE A 60 -10.57 -0.34 7.09
CA ILE A 60 -11.39 -1.34 7.77
C ILE A 60 -10.93 -1.51 9.21
N ARG A 61 -9.62 -1.71 9.42
CA ARG A 61 -9.10 -2.00 10.76
C ARG A 61 -9.26 -0.82 11.71
N LEU A 62 -9.10 0.41 11.22
CA LEU A 62 -9.36 1.61 12.00
C LEU A 62 -10.84 1.74 12.39
N LYS A 63 -11.77 1.39 11.49
CA LYS A 63 -13.21 1.36 11.79
C LYS A 63 -13.57 0.30 12.82
N GLU A 64 -12.95 -0.88 12.75
CA GLU A 64 -13.15 -1.95 13.73
C GLU A 64 -12.70 -1.54 15.12
N ILE A 65 -11.51 -0.94 15.24
CA ILE A 65 -11.00 -0.41 16.52
C ILE A 65 -11.93 0.69 17.05
N ASP A 66 -12.42 1.59 16.19
CA ASP A 66 -13.33 2.65 16.59
C ASP A 66 -14.69 2.12 17.08
N LYS A 67 -15.16 1.01 16.50
CA LYS A 67 -16.39 0.35 16.92
C LYS A 67 -16.21 -0.37 18.27
N GLU A 68 -15.07 -1.03 18.47
CA GLU A 68 -14.71 -1.69 19.73
C GLU A 68 -14.62 -0.67 20.87
N ASP A 69 -13.92 0.45 20.65
CA ASP A 69 -13.79 1.51 21.66
C ASP A 69 -15.16 2.15 22.00
N LYS A 70 -16.09 2.25 21.04
CA LYS A 70 -17.47 2.76 21.28
C LYS A 70 -18.34 1.78 22.06
N ASP A 71 -18.25 0.48 21.78
CA ASP A 71 -19.01 -0.54 22.49
C ASP A 71 -18.58 -0.61 23.96
N ASP A 72 -17.27 -0.56 24.22
CA ASP A 72 -16.70 -0.50 25.58
C ASP A 72 -17.14 0.76 26.33
N LEU A 73 -17.15 1.93 25.68
CA LEU A 73 -17.61 3.19 26.30
C LEU A 73 -19.11 3.23 26.56
N SER A 74 -19.93 2.53 25.77
CA SER A 74 -21.40 2.50 25.93
C SER A 74 -21.90 1.61 27.08
N LYS A 75 -21.01 0.76 27.63
CA LYS A 75 -21.30 -0.15 28.76
C LYS A 75 -21.15 0.50 30.13
N TYR A 76 -20.70 1.76 30.20
CA TYR A 76 -20.52 2.55 31.42
C TYR A 76 -21.33 3.83 31.34
#